data_AF-A0A7G1NGR1-F1
#
_entry.id   AF-A0A7G1NGR1-F1
#
_cell.length_a   1.000
_cell.length_b   1.000
_cell.length_c   1.000
_cell.angle_alpha   90.00
_cell.angle_beta   90.00
_cell.angle_gamma   90.00
#
_symmetry.space_group_name_H-M   'P 1'
#
loop_
_entity.id
_entity.type
_entity.pdbx_description
1 polymer ?
#
loop_
_entity_poly.entity_id
_entity_poly.type
_entity_poly.pdbx_seq_one_letter_code
_entity_poly.pdbx_strand_id
1 'polypeptide(L)'
;MAGHTDNAIVVEAPMDLVWTMTNDVAAWPRLFDEYASAEILGRDGDTVTFRLALHPDENGTVWSWVSERTPDPATRTVVARRVETGPFAHMDIRWEYEEVPGGVRMRWIQDFAMKPDAPIDDAGMTARLNRNTAVQMRLIKAKVETAARAGRQLRGKRVLVTGGSRGIGRGIVLAAARAGADVITCYRTPGEAVATLEEELAGTPGKHQVLRADAADATDVDRLATACEASLGGLDAVVNNAGTFRPQPYTDLGPTEWADTLQGNLTATHLVTRRTLPLLSAGSSVINVGSTVAFIGMAGGVHYTAVKAALVGMTRSLARELGPRGIRVNTVSPGRIATEALDELPPEEAERQRAAFASFTALGRLGTVDDIARTVLFLISDHAGYVTGQNIHVDGCV
;
A
#
# COMPACT_ATOMS: atom_id res chain seq x y z
N MET A 1 -47.41 5.69 6.84
CA MET A 1 -46.38 5.99 7.85
C MET A 1 -45.08 5.94 7.08
N ALA A 2 -44.29 7.01 7.06
CA ALA A 2 -43.00 6.99 6.37
C ALA A 2 -42.16 5.79 6.87
N GLY A 3 -41.45 5.14 5.95
CA GLY A 3 -40.55 4.04 6.27
C GLY A 3 -39.33 4.52 7.04
N HIS A 4 -38.86 3.68 7.98
CA HIS A 4 -37.73 3.98 8.84
C HIS A 4 -36.91 2.71 9.09
N THR A 5 -35.58 2.80 8.97
CA THR A 5 -34.65 1.75 9.38
C THR A 5 -33.53 2.31 10.24
N ASP A 6 -33.05 1.51 11.18
CA ASP A 6 -31.93 1.84 12.06
C ASP A 6 -31.13 0.55 12.31
N ASN A 7 -29.98 0.44 11.65
CA ASN A 7 -29.11 -0.72 11.72
C ASN A 7 -27.75 -0.29 12.22
N ALA A 8 -27.07 -1.14 12.99
CA ALA A 8 -25.71 -0.88 13.44
C ALA A 8 -24.86 -2.14 13.47
N ILE A 9 -23.56 -1.96 13.30
CA ILE A 9 -22.56 -3.02 13.46
C ILE A 9 -21.29 -2.45 14.08
N VAL A 10 -20.60 -3.24 14.91
CA VAL A 10 -19.26 -2.90 15.40
C VAL A 10 -18.22 -3.49 14.46
N VAL A 11 -17.28 -2.68 14.00
CA VAL A 11 -16.18 -3.05 13.10
C VAL A 11 -14.86 -2.98 13.90
N GLU A 12 -14.14 -4.10 13.99
CA GLU A 12 -12.87 -4.22 14.71
C GLU A 12 -11.71 -3.60 13.92
N ALA A 13 -11.75 -2.29 13.76
CA ALA A 13 -10.76 -1.51 13.04
C ALA A 13 -10.64 -0.10 13.65
N PRO A 14 -9.51 0.61 13.45
CA PRO A 14 -9.38 2.00 13.86
C PRO A 14 -10.41 2.92 13.19
N MET A 15 -10.87 3.96 13.91
CA MET A 15 -11.83 4.97 13.41
C MET A 15 -11.44 5.52 12.03
N ASP A 16 -10.20 5.95 11.85
CA ASP A 16 -9.79 6.58 10.60
C ASP A 16 -9.81 5.61 9.41
N LEU A 17 -9.53 4.32 9.63
CA LEU A 17 -9.62 3.31 8.59
C LEU A 17 -11.08 3.05 8.21
N VAL A 18 -11.95 2.87 9.21
CA VAL A 18 -13.39 2.68 9.00
C VAL A 18 -13.93 3.88 8.22
N TRP A 19 -13.71 5.09 8.73
CA TRP A 19 -14.13 6.35 8.13
C TRP A 19 -13.65 6.51 6.69
N THR A 20 -12.36 6.30 6.43
CA THR A 20 -11.79 6.49 5.09
C THR A 20 -12.37 5.49 4.11
N MET A 21 -12.41 4.20 4.47
CA MET A 21 -12.90 3.16 3.56
C MET A 21 -14.38 3.33 3.24
N THR A 22 -15.21 3.66 4.22
CA THR A 22 -16.65 3.78 4.00
C THR A 22 -17.08 5.09 3.35
N ASN A 23 -16.26 6.14 3.41
CA ASN A 23 -16.55 7.42 2.76
C ASN A 23 -15.86 7.61 1.40
N ASP A 24 -15.01 6.67 0.96
CA ASP A 24 -14.48 6.65 -0.42
C ASP A 24 -15.53 6.11 -1.40
N VAL A 25 -16.45 6.98 -1.81
CA VAL A 25 -17.56 6.67 -2.72
C VAL A 25 -17.09 6.03 -4.03
N ALA A 26 -15.97 6.48 -4.59
CA ALA A 26 -15.45 5.93 -5.84
C ALA A 26 -14.98 4.46 -5.69
N ALA A 27 -14.64 4.03 -4.48
CA ALA A 27 -14.27 2.65 -4.17
C ALA A 27 -15.45 1.76 -3.78
N TRP A 28 -16.67 2.29 -3.68
CA TRP A 28 -17.84 1.53 -3.24
C TRP A 28 -18.13 0.25 -4.03
N PRO A 29 -17.90 0.14 -5.35
CA PRO A 29 -18.05 -1.13 -6.08
C PRO A 29 -17.10 -2.25 -5.61
N ARG A 30 -16.02 -1.91 -4.91
CA ARG A 30 -15.13 -2.89 -4.26
C ARG A 30 -15.52 -3.15 -2.81
N LEU A 31 -16.24 -2.23 -2.18
CA LEU A 31 -16.60 -2.30 -0.76
C LEU A 31 -17.98 -2.95 -0.55
N PHE A 32 -18.99 -2.51 -1.29
CA PHE A 32 -20.33 -3.08 -1.32
C PHE A 32 -20.42 -4.14 -2.41
N ASP A 33 -21.30 -5.13 -2.22
CA ASP A 33 -21.52 -6.19 -3.20
C ASP A 33 -22.66 -5.86 -4.18
N GLU A 34 -23.52 -4.89 -3.81
CA GLU A 34 -24.69 -4.54 -4.61
C GLU A 34 -24.38 -3.55 -5.75
N TYR A 35 -23.29 -2.77 -5.65
CA TYR A 35 -22.98 -1.71 -6.61
C TYR A 35 -22.06 -2.20 -7.72
N ALA A 36 -22.57 -2.16 -8.95
CA ALA A 36 -21.78 -2.38 -10.15
C ALA A 36 -20.86 -1.19 -10.46
N SER A 37 -21.31 0.04 -10.16
CA SER A 37 -20.53 1.26 -10.36
C SER A 37 -20.90 2.38 -9.39
N ALA A 38 -19.93 3.27 -9.16
CA ALA A 38 -20.10 4.53 -8.44
C ALA A 38 -19.35 5.64 -9.20
N GLU A 39 -20.10 6.50 -9.89
CA GLU A 39 -19.57 7.58 -10.73
C GLU A 39 -19.68 8.91 -9.97
N ILE A 40 -18.55 9.60 -9.75
CA ILE A 40 -18.55 10.93 -9.14
C ILE A 40 -18.95 11.96 -10.19
N LEU A 41 -20.06 12.64 -9.98
CA LEU A 41 -20.60 13.66 -10.89
C LEU A 41 -20.12 15.07 -10.53
N GLY A 42 -19.85 15.32 -9.25
CA GLY A 42 -19.39 16.62 -8.78
C GLY A 42 -19.01 16.62 -7.30
N ARG A 43 -18.30 17.67 -6.88
CA ARG A 43 -17.97 17.96 -5.48
C ARG A 43 -18.21 19.43 -5.21
N ASP A 44 -18.87 19.74 -4.11
CA ASP A 44 -19.09 21.09 -3.60
C ASP A 44 -18.80 21.12 -2.10
N GLY A 45 -17.66 21.70 -1.72
CA GLY A 45 -17.09 21.54 -0.39
C GLY A 45 -16.90 20.06 -0.04
N ASP A 46 -17.44 19.65 1.11
CA ASP A 46 -17.44 18.24 1.54
C ASP A 46 -18.54 17.41 0.87
N THR A 47 -19.50 18.05 0.19
CA THR A 47 -20.61 17.34 -0.46
C THR A 47 -20.15 16.70 -1.78
N VAL A 48 -20.43 15.41 -1.92
CA VAL A 48 -20.16 14.63 -3.14
C VAL A 48 -21.49 14.25 -3.78
N THR A 49 -21.64 14.58 -5.07
CA THR A 49 -22.77 14.14 -5.90
C THR A 49 -22.29 13.00 -6.79
N PHE A 50 -23.01 11.88 -6.79
CA PHE A 50 -22.59 10.67 -7.47
C PHE A 50 -23.76 9.83 -7.95
N ARG A 51 -23.53 9.07 -9.02
CA ARG A 51 -24.47 8.08 -9.55
C ARG A 51 -24.06 6.68 -9.08
N LEU A 52 -25.00 5.94 -8.51
CA LEU A 52 -24.85 4.52 -8.24
C LEU A 52 -25.63 3.72 -9.27
N ALA A 53 -25.10 2.56 -9.66
CA ALA A 53 -25.83 1.55 -10.39
C ALA A 53 -25.69 0.19 -9.71
N LEU A 54 -26.80 -0.52 -9.58
CA LEU A 54 -26.79 -1.92 -9.11
C LEU A 54 -26.32 -2.86 -10.23
N HIS A 55 -25.89 -4.06 -9.83
CA HIS A 55 -25.82 -5.17 -10.79
C HIS A 55 -27.20 -5.43 -11.43
N PRO A 56 -27.25 -5.89 -12.69
CA PRO A 56 -28.51 -6.21 -13.36
C PRO A 56 -29.34 -7.20 -12.53
N ASP A 57 -30.65 -6.97 -12.41
CA ASP A 57 -31.56 -7.93 -11.79
C ASP A 57 -31.81 -9.16 -12.70
N GLU A 58 -32.63 -10.11 -12.24
CA GLU A 58 -32.95 -11.35 -12.97
C GLU A 58 -33.57 -11.08 -14.36
N ASN A 59 -34.14 -9.89 -14.58
CA ASN A 59 -34.72 -9.46 -15.86
C ASN A 59 -33.74 -8.61 -16.70
N GLY A 60 -32.49 -8.48 -16.26
CA GLY A 60 -31.46 -7.66 -16.91
C GLY A 60 -31.63 -6.15 -16.70
N THR A 61 -32.51 -5.71 -15.79
CA THR A 61 -32.73 -4.28 -15.52
C THR A 61 -31.65 -3.74 -14.61
N VAL A 62 -30.99 -2.67 -15.03
CA VAL A 62 -29.99 -1.94 -14.23
C VAL A 62 -30.66 -0.75 -13.56
N TRP A 63 -30.76 -0.81 -12.24
CA TRP A 63 -31.30 0.27 -11.44
C TRP A 63 -30.19 1.26 -11.09
N SER A 64 -30.37 2.53 -11.47
CA SER A 64 -29.43 3.61 -11.16
C SER A 64 -30.14 4.83 -10.59
N TRP A 65 -29.39 5.62 -9.81
CA TRP A 65 -29.88 6.87 -9.22
C TRP A 65 -28.71 7.78 -8.83
N VAL A 66 -29.00 9.07 -8.71
CA VAL A 66 -28.07 10.08 -8.20
C VAL A 66 -28.35 10.37 -6.72
N SER A 67 -27.28 10.42 -5.93
CA SER A 67 -27.30 10.81 -4.52
C SER A 67 -26.32 11.94 -4.24
N GLU A 68 -26.60 12.70 -3.20
CA GLU A 68 -25.68 13.62 -2.56
C GLU A 68 -25.29 13.07 -1.20
N ARG A 69 -24.02 13.20 -0.81
CA ARG A 69 -23.49 12.79 0.49
C ARG A 69 -22.54 13.85 1.03
N THR A 70 -22.74 14.26 2.27
CA THR A 70 -21.92 15.24 2.97
C THR A 70 -21.37 14.59 4.25
N PRO A 71 -20.11 14.15 4.27
CA PRO A 71 -19.43 13.68 5.46
C PRO A 71 -18.95 14.87 6.31
N ASP A 72 -19.07 14.73 7.63
CA ASP A 72 -18.52 15.66 8.62
C ASP A 72 -17.52 14.90 9.52
N PRO A 73 -16.20 15.03 9.26
CA PRO A 73 -15.17 14.37 10.04
C PRO A 73 -15.12 14.80 11.50
N ALA A 74 -15.57 16.02 11.82
CA ALA A 74 -15.51 16.56 13.19
C ALA A 74 -16.57 15.91 14.08
N THR A 75 -17.79 15.72 13.56
CA THR A 75 -18.87 15.04 14.29
C THR A 75 -18.90 13.53 14.05
N ARG A 76 -18.08 13.02 13.12
CA ARG A 76 -18.10 11.62 12.67
C ARG A 76 -19.50 11.18 12.23
N THR A 77 -20.18 12.08 11.51
CA THR A 77 -21.49 11.80 10.91
C THR A 77 -21.48 12.06 9.41
N VAL A 78 -22.44 11.47 8.71
CA VAL A 78 -22.64 11.71 7.29
C VAL A 78 -24.13 11.83 7.03
N VAL A 79 -24.53 12.84 6.29
CA VAL A 79 -25.90 12.99 5.78
C VAL A 79 -25.87 12.73 4.27
N ALA A 80 -26.83 11.98 3.77
CA ALA A 80 -26.99 11.71 2.36
C ALA A 80 -28.47 11.70 1.98
N ARG A 81 -28.75 12.04 0.72
CA ARG A 81 -30.12 12.01 0.17
C ARG A 81 -30.10 11.57 -1.28
N ARG A 82 -31.16 10.91 -1.74
CA ARG A 82 -31.35 10.69 -3.19
C ARG A 82 -31.86 11.96 -3.85
N VAL A 83 -31.15 12.42 -4.88
CA VAL A 83 -31.57 13.53 -5.75
C VAL A 83 -32.51 13.01 -6.84
N GLU A 84 -32.13 11.91 -7.49
CA GLU A 84 -33.02 11.16 -8.38
C GLU A 84 -33.72 10.07 -7.56
N THR A 85 -34.92 10.36 -7.08
CA THR A 85 -35.57 9.52 -6.05
C THR A 85 -36.15 8.21 -6.60
N GLY A 86 -36.39 8.10 -7.91
CA GLY A 86 -36.97 6.90 -8.53
C GLY A 86 -38.33 6.54 -7.91
N PRO A 87 -38.51 5.33 -7.35
CA PRO A 87 -39.77 4.92 -6.71
C PRO A 87 -40.01 5.57 -5.33
N PHE A 88 -39.02 6.27 -4.78
CA PHE A 88 -39.15 6.97 -3.51
C PHE A 88 -39.73 8.38 -3.71
N ALA A 89 -40.59 8.83 -2.80
CA ALA A 89 -40.95 10.23 -2.65
C ALA A 89 -39.79 11.03 -2.04
N HIS A 90 -39.10 10.45 -1.05
CA HIS A 90 -37.81 10.90 -0.52
C HIS A 90 -37.04 9.72 0.07
N MET A 91 -35.72 9.86 0.19
CA MET A 91 -34.83 8.89 0.84
C MET A 91 -33.65 9.67 1.42
N ASP A 92 -33.65 9.80 2.74
CA ASP A 92 -32.62 10.46 3.53
C ASP A 92 -31.90 9.39 4.36
N ILE A 93 -30.57 9.49 4.39
CA ILE A 93 -29.69 8.49 5.00
C ILE A 93 -28.72 9.22 5.92
N ARG A 94 -28.62 8.77 7.16
CA ARG A 94 -27.66 9.28 8.14
C ARG A 94 -26.73 8.17 8.61
N TRP A 95 -25.43 8.41 8.57
CA TRP A 95 -24.44 7.50 9.11
C TRP A 95 -23.79 8.13 10.33
N GLU A 96 -23.59 7.33 11.36
CA GLU A 96 -22.92 7.73 12.60
C GLU A 96 -21.80 6.72 12.88
N TYR A 97 -20.63 7.23 13.27
CA TYR A 97 -19.49 6.41 13.67
C TYR A 97 -19.09 6.80 15.08
N GLU A 98 -19.00 5.80 15.96
CA GLU A 98 -18.64 6.00 17.36
C GLU A 98 -17.56 4.99 17.76
N GLU A 99 -16.51 5.43 18.46
CA GLU A 99 -15.55 4.51 19.06
C GLU A 99 -16.18 3.81 20.27
N VAL A 100 -16.13 2.48 20.27
CA VAL A 100 -16.65 1.62 21.33
C VAL A 100 -15.61 0.56 21.71
N PRO A 101 -15.72 -0.08 22.88
CA PRO A 101 -14.89 -1.25 23.17
C PRO A 101 -15.02 -2.30 22.06
N GLY A 102 -13.90 -2.69 21.46
CA GLY A 102 -13.86 -3.64 20.34
C GLY A 102 -13.88 -3.02 18.94
N GLY A 103 -13.87 -1.69 18.80
CA GLY A 103 -13.67 -1.01 17.51
C GLY A 103 -14.58 0.19 17.30
N VAL A 104 -15.21 0.27 16.13
CA VAL A 104 -16.08 1.40 15.75
C VAL A 104 -17.48 0.91 15.50
N ARG A 105 -18.46 1.46 16.21
CA ARG A 105 -19.88 1.26 15.94
C ARG A 105 -20.27 2.14 14.75
N MET A 106 -20.58 1.50 13.62
CA MET A 106 -21.14 2.13 12.43
C MET A 106 -22.66 1.92 12.43
N ARG A 107 -23.42 3.01 12.48
CA ARG A 107 -24.89 3.02 12.49
C ARG A 107 -25.43 3.71 11.25
N TRP A 108 -26.37 3.09 10.55
CA TRP A 108 -27.06 3.64 9.38
C TRP A 108 -28.55 3.78 9.69
N ILE A 109 -29.03 5.01 9.56
CA ILE A 109 -30.42 5.39 9.74
C ILE A 109 -30.95 5.80 8.38
N GLN A 110 -32.12 5.29 7.99
CA GLN A 110 -32.75 5.63 6.72
C GLN A 110 -34.20 6.01 6.94
N ASP A 111 -34.56 7.21 6.51
CA ASP A 111 -35.92 7.76 6.56
C ASP A 111 -36.40 7.97 5.12
N PHE A 112 -37.55 7.40 4.78
CA PHE A 112 -38.03 7.42 3.40
C PHE A 112 -39.56 7.33 3.31
N ALA A 113 -40.09 7.67 2.15
CA ALA A 113 -41.46 7.31 1.79
C ALA A 113 -41.49 6.82 0.35
N MET A 114 -42.28 5.79 0.08
CA MET A 114 -42.55 5.29 -1.26
C MET A 114 -43.60 6.17 -1.95
N LYS A 115 -43.50 6.30 -3.28
CA LYS A 115 -44.58 6.94 -4.05
C LYS A 115 -45.84 6.06 -4.05
N PRO A 116 -47.05 6.63 -4.19
CA PRO A 116 -48.29 5.86 -4.21
C PRO A 116 -48.36 4.77 -5.30
N ASP A 117 -47.65 4.97 -6.40
CA ASP A 117 -47.56 4.07 -7.56
C ASP A 117 -46.32 3.15 -7.53
N ALA A 118 -45.56 3.17 -6.43
CA ALA A 118 -44.38 2.32 -6.29
C ALA A 118 -44.78 0.83 -6.21
N PRO A 119 -43.93 -0.08 -6.73
CA PRO A 119 -44.20 -1.52 -6.73
C PRO A 119 -44.19 -2.17 -5.35
N ILE A 120 -43.78 -1.44 -4.31
CA ILE A 120 -43.70 -1.90 -2.92
C ILE A 120 -44.04 -0.73 -2.00
N ASP A 121 -44.76 -1.01 -0.92
CA ASP A 121 -45.14 -0.02 0.08
C ASP A 121 -44.00 0.25 1.09
N ASP A 122 -44.22 1.23 1.98
CA ASP A 122 -43.25 1.61 3.00
C ASP A 122 -42.84 0.43 3.90
N ALA A 123 -43.79 -0.44 4.25
CA ALA A 123 -43.55 -1.59 5.12
C ALA A 123 -42.70 -2.66 4.42
N GLY A 124 -43.02 -3.00 3.17
CA GLY A 124 -42.26 -3.93 2.36
C GLY A 124 -40.86 -3.42 2.08
N MET A 125 -40.70 -2.12 1.77
CA MET A 125 -39.40 -1.52 1.56
C MET A 125 -38.58 -1.48 2.86
N THR A 126 -39.19 -1.18 4.00
CA THR A 126 -38.54 -1.23 5.32
C THR A 126 -37.96 -2.62 5.58
N ALA A 127 -38.75 -3.68 5.34
CA ALA A 127 -38.29 -5.06 5.51
C ALA A 127 -37.16 -5.43 4.54
N ARG A 128 -37.23 -4.94 3.28
CA ARG A 128 -36.18 -5.15 2.27
C ARG A 128 -34.87 -4.45 2.67
N LEU A 129 -34.94 -3.19 3.09
CA LEU A 129 -33.78 -2.40 3.50
C LEU A 129 -33.11 -3.00 4.73
N ASN A 130 -33.86 -3.38 5.78
CA ASN A 130 -33.27 -4.02 6.96
C ASN A 130 -32.51 -5.32 6.62
N ARG A 131 -33.07 -6.16 5.74
CA ARG A 131 -32.38 -7.38 5.27
C ARG A 131 -31.11 -7.05 4.49
N ASN A 132 -31.19 -6.14 3.53
CA ASN A 132 -30.05 -5.80 2.67
C ASN A 132 -28.94 -5.10 3.45
N THR A 133 -29.29 -4.11 4.27
CA THR A 133 -28.36 -3.35 5.12
C THR A 133 -27.57 -4.29 6.04
N ALA A 134 -28.22 -5.26 6.68
CA ALA A 134 -27.53 -6.26 7.51
C ALA A 134 -26.54 -7.15 6.74
N VAL A 135 -26.80 -7.42 5.45
CA VAL A 135 -25.85 -8.15 4.57
C VAL A 135 -24.68 -7.25 4.22
N GLN A 136 -24.95 -6.05 3.69
CA GLN A 136 -23.91 -5.11 3.29
C GLN A 136 -22.99 -4.73 4.48
N MET A 137 -23.55 -4.44 5.65
CA MET A 137 -22.77 -4.13 6.86
C MET A 137 -21.81 -5.26 7.25
N ARG A 138 -22.22 -6.53 7.16
CA ARG A 138 -21.34 -7.68 7.45
C ARG A 138 -20.20 -7.81 6.45
N LEU A 139 -20.47 -7.58 5.16
CA LEU A 139 -19.45 -7.60 4.11
C LEU A 139 -18.45 -6.45 4.27
N ILE A 140 -18.94 -5.24 4.55
CA ILE A 140 -18.13 -4.06 4.83
C ILE A 140 -17.26 -4.31 6.05
N LYS A 141 -17.84 -4.79 7.17
CA LYS A 141 -17.09 -5.17 8.37
C LYS A 141 -15.96 -6.12 8.03
N ALA A 142 -16.24 -7.22 7.31
CA ALA A 142 -15.22 -8.21 6.98
C ALA A 142 -14.09 -7.62 6.12
N LYS A 143 -14.40 -6.77 5.14
CA LYS A 143 -13.40 -6.11 4.27
C LYS A 143 -12.56 -5.10 5.06
N VAL A 144 -13.19 -4.26 5.87
CA VAL A 144 -12.50 -3.24 6.69
C VAL A 144 -11.61 -3.90 7.75
N GLU A 145 -12.08 -4.93 8.44
CA GLU A 145 -11.28 -5.67 9.42
C GLU A 145 -10.13 -6.43 8.77
N THR A 146 -10.31 -6.94 7.55
CA THR A 146 -9.22 -7.55 6.79
C THR A 146 -8.15 -6.51 6.44
N ALA A 147 -8.56 -5.32 6.02
CA ALA A 147 -7.63 -4.21 5.81
C ALA A 147 -6.93 -3.79 7.12
N ALA A 148 -7.65 -3.78 8.25
CA ALA A 148 -7.09 -3.48 9.56
C ALA A 148 -6.05 -4.50 10.02
N ARG A 149 -6.32 -5.80 9.80
CA ARG A 149 -5.36 -6.89 10.08
C ARG A 149 -4.14 -6.81 9.18
N ALA A 150 -4.32 -6.53 7.88
CA ALA A 150 -3.22 -6.31 6.95
C ALA A 150 -2.35 -5.12 7.39
N GLY A 151 -2.96 -4.03 7.86
CA GLY A 151 -2.30 -2.90 8.48
C GLY A 151 -1.68 -3.17 9.86
N ARG A 152 -1.72 -4.40 10.38
CA ARG A 152 -1.05 -4.78 11.64
C ARG A 152 -0.14 -6.00 11.47
N GLN A 153 0.10 -6.43 10.23
CA GLN A 153 0.86 -7.65 9.89
C GLN A 153 2.27 -7.66 10.48
N LEU A 154 2.88 -6.47 10.67
CA LEU A 154 4.25 -6.33 11.17
C LEU A 154 4.29 -5.73 12.59
N ARG A 155 3.19 -5.78 13.35
CA ARG A 155 3.15 -5.26 14.72
C ARG A 155 4.31 -5.81 15.55
N GLY A 156 5.14 -4.90 16.07
CA GLY A 156 6.28 -5.23 16.93
C GLY A 156 7.51 -5.76 16.19
N LYS A 157 7.49 -5.81 14.85
CA LYS A 157 8.69 -6.09 14.05
C LYS A 157 9.56 -4.83 13.96
N ARG A 158 10.87 -5.01 13.95
CA ARG A 158 11.90 -3.96 13.87
C ARG A 158 12.59 -4.06 12.53
N VAL A 159 12.46 -3.04 11.69
CA VAL A 159 12.84 -3.10 10.28
C VAL A 159 13.86 -2.01 9.96
N LEU A 160 14.97 -2.40 9.35
CA LEU A 160 15.91 -1.49 8.71
C LEU A 160 15.65 -1.46 7.20
N VAL A 161 15.44 -0.28 6.61
CA VAL A 161 15.34 -0.11 5.14
C VAL A 161 16.39 0.88 4.66
N THR A 162 17.31 0.46 3.78
CA THR A 162 18.31 1.38 3.24
C THR A 162 17.77 2.19 2.06
N GLY A 163 18.09 3.48 1.97
CA GLY A 163 17.64 4.34 0.87
C GLY A 163 16.13 4.59 0.86
N GLY A 164 15.52 4.83 2.03
CA GLY A 164 14.06 4.91 2.17
C GLY A 164 13.44 6.30 1.96
N SER A 165 14.19 7.31 1.53
CA SER A 165 13.63 8.66 1.37
C SER A 165 12.75 8.85 0.13
N ARG A 166 12.92 8.03 -0.93
CA ARG A 166 12.23 8.18 -2.22
C ARG A 166 11.83 6.84 -2.84
N GLY A 167 10.90 6.87 -3.79
CA GLY A 167 10.55 5.75 -4.65
C GLY A 167 10.18 4.47 -3.88
N ILE A 168 10.69 3.33 -4.34
CA ILE A 168 10.41 2.01 -3.76
C ILE A 168 10.76 1.96 -2.27
N GLY A 169 11.91 2.50 -1.88
CA GLY A 169 12.35 2.53 -0.49
C GLY A 169 11.37 3.27 0.42
N ARG A 170 10.90 4.44 -0.01
CA ARG A 170 9.90 5.23 0.71
C ARG A 170 8.60 4.46 0.93
N GLY A 171 8.10 3.83 -0.13
CA GLY A 171 6.90 3.02 -0.01
C GLY A 171 7.05 1.84 0.94
N ILE A 172 8.19 1.16 0.92
CA ILE A 172 8.46 0.07 1.87
C ILE A 172 8.48 0.59 3.30
N VAL A 173 9.14 1.73 3.56
CA VAL A 173 9.20 2.36 4.89
C VAL A 173 7.79 2.71 5.39
N LEU A 174 7.01 3.43 4.59
CA LEU A 174 5.66 3.86 4.96
C LEU A 174 4.72 2.66 5.10
N ALA A 175 4.79 1.67 4.22
CA ALA A 175 4.00 0.47 4.32
C ALA A 175 4.35 -0.34 5.58
N ALA A 176 5.63 -0.48 5.91
CA ALA A 176 6.06 -1.19 7.11
C ALA A 176 5.61 -0.48 8.40
N ALA A 177 5.77 0.85 8.45
CA ALA A 177 5.29 1.66 9.57
C ALA A 177 3.77 1.57 9.74
N ARG A 178 3.02 1.73 8.64
CA ARG A 178 1.55 1.54 8.61
C ARG A 178 1.12 0.12 8.98
N ALA A 179 1.96 -0.88 8.73
CA ALA A 179 1.76 -2.27 9.12
C ALA A 179 2.11 -2.56 10.59
N GLY A 180 2.56 -1.55 11.35
CA GLY A 180 2.85 -1.62 12.79
C GLY A 180 4.30 -1.96 13.15
N ALA A 181 5.24 -1.91 12.19
CA ALA A 181 6.65 -2.11 12.46
C ALA A 181 7.32 -0.84 13.00
N ASP A 182 8.31 -0.98 13.87
CA ASP A 182 9.27 0.09 14.15
C ASP A 182 10.28 0.13 13.00
N VAL A 183 10.52 1.31 12.42
CA VAL A 183 11.30 1.43 11.17
C VAL A 183 12.45 2.41 11.32
N ILE A 184 13.67 1.94 11.09
CA ILE A 184 14.82 2.81 10.85
C ILE A 184 15.10 2.80 9.35
N THR A 185 15.32 3.97 8.78
CA THR A 185 15.75 4.10 7.40
C THR A 185 16.91 5.07 7.26
N CYS A 186 17.59 5.00 6.13
CA CYS A 186 18.65 5.94 5.80
C CYS A 186 18.52 6.59 4.43
N TYR A 187 19.16 7.75 4.30
CA TYR A 187 19.30 8.51 3.07
C TYR A 187 20.71 9.07 2.95
N ARG A 188 21.15 9.32 1.71
CA ARG A 188 22.47 9.93 1.44
C ARG A 188 22.39 11.45 1.30
N THR A 189 21.46 11.92 0.48
CA THR A 189 21.30 13.35 0.14
C THR A 189 20.11 13.93 0.90
N PRO A 190 20.30 14.98 1.72
CA PRO A 190 19.19 15.66 2.39
C PRO A 190 18.27 16.38 1.37
N GLY A 191 17.06 16.71 1.79
CA GLY A 191 16.12 17.49 0.99
C GLY A 191 14.68 17.31 1.44
N GLU A 192 13.76 17.93 0.71
CA GLU A 192 12.32 17.93 1.00
C GLU A 192 11.74 16.52 1.16
N ALA A 193 12.15 15.56 0.32
CA ALA A 193 11.71 14.17 0.43
C ALA A 193 12.03 13.53 1.81
N VAL A 194 13.10 13.97 2.49
CA VAL A 194 13.42 13.49 3.84
C VAL A 194 12.47 14.11 4.86
N ALA A 195 12.27 15.44 4.81
CA ALA A 195 11.39 16.15 5.73
C ALA A 195 9.95 15.64 5.66
N THR A 196 9.41 15.46 4.45
CA THR A 196 8.05 14.92 4.27
C THR A 196 7.93 13.47 4.74
N LEU A 197 9.01 12.67 4.63
CA LEU A 197 9.00 11.31 5.15
C LEU A 197 8.94 11.30 6.68
N GLU A 198 9.70 12.19 7.34
CA GLU A 198 9.68 12.34 8.78
C GLU A 198 8.30 12.77 9.29
N GLU A 199 7.64 13.70 8.60
CA GLU A 199 6.27 14.12 8.91
C GLU A 199 5.26 12.96 8.75
N GLU A 200 5.32 12.21 7.65
CA GLU A 200 4.45 11.06 7.43
C GLU A 200 4.68 9.95 8.48
N LEU A 201 5.93 9.70 8.87
CA LEU A 201 6.27 8.72 9.90
C LEU A 201 5.86 9.17 11.31
N ALA A 202 5.89 10.48 11.58
CA ALA A 202 5.37 11.03 12.84
C ALA A 202 3.86 10.84 12.97
N GLY A 203 3.14 10.76 11.84
CA GLY A 203 1.72 10.40 11.77
C GLY A 203 1.42 8.91 12.00
N THR A 204 2.44 8.04 12.09
CA THR A 204 2.28 6.60 12.34
C THR A 204 2.78 6.19 13.72
N PRO A 205 2.13 5.22 14.40
CA PRO A 205 2.58 4.73 15.69
C PRO A 205 3.84 3.87 15.53
N GLY A 206 4.87 4.15 16.31
CA GLY A 206 6.10 3.36 16.32
C GLY A 206 7.33 4.20 16.66
N LYS A 207 8.46 3.54 16.80
CA LYS A 207 9.79 4.14 16.97
C LYS A 207 10.46 4.24 15.62
N HIS A 208 10.17 5.32 14.90
CA HIS A 208 10.73 5.56 13.58
C HIS A 208 11.94 6.50 13.64
N GLN A 209 12.97 6.24 12.82
CA GLN A 209 14.07 7.19 12.61
C GLN A 209 14.49 7.24 11.15
N VAL A 210 14.80 8.44 10.68
CA VAL A 210 15.33 8.71 9.35
C VAL A 210 16.74 9.27 9.52
N LEU A 211 17.75 8.49 9.16
CA LEU A 211 19.15 8.81 9.45
C LEU A 211 19.93 9.10 8.17
N ARG A 212 20.75 10.15 8.17
CA ARG A 212 21.71 10.32 7.08
C ARG A 212 22.77 9.23 7.18
N ALA A 213 22.98 8.43 6.13
CA ALA A 213 24.06 7.44 6.04
C ALA A 213 24.26 7.01 4.57
N ASP A 214 25.51 6.89 4.13
CA ASP A 214 25.84 6.17 2.90
C ASP A 214 25.97 4.67 3.19
N ALA A 215 25.11 3.85 2.59
CA ALA A 215 25.13 2.40 2.77
C ALA A 215 26.41 1.74 2.20
N ALA A 216 27.17 2.46 1.36
CA ALA A 216 28.44 1.99 0.82
C ALA A 216 29.66 2.42 1.66
N ASP A 217 29.47 3.16 2.75
CA ASP A 217 30.52 3.54 3.69
C ASP A 217 30.41 2.72 4.98
N ALA A 218 31.51 2.06 5.36
CA ALA A 218 31.50 1.15 6.51
C ALA A 218 31.25 1.87 7.85
N THR A 219 31.73 3.11 7.99
CA THR A 219 31.56 3.91 9.22
C THR A 219 30.11 4.34 9.39
N ASP A 220 29.47 4.75 8.29
CA ASP A 220 28.05 5.09 8.27
C ASP A 220 27.17 3.87 8.52
N VAL A 221 27.51 2.70 7.96
CA VAL A 221 26.83 1.43 8.24
C VAL A 221 26.98 1.02 9.71
N ASP A 222 28.15 1.21 10.32
CA ASP A 222 28.36 0.95 11.74
C ASP A 222 27.50 1.85 12.63
N ARG A 223 27.41 3.14 12.31
CA ARG A 223 26.53 4.08 13.00
C ARG A 223 25.05 3.71 12.84
N LEU A 224 24.64 3.30 11.64
CA LEU A 224 23.28 2.86 11.36
C LEU A 224 22.91 1.62 12.17
N ALA A 225 23.79 0.61 12.22
CA ALA A 225 23.57 -0.59 13.03
C ALA A 225 23.55 -0.29 14.54
N THR A 226 24.43 0.61 15.01
CA THR A 226 24.44 1.07 16.41
C THR A 226 23.14 1.78 16.78
N ALA A 227 22.60 2.62 15.88
CA ALA A 227 21.30 3.26 16.09
C ALA A 227 20.15 2.25 16.15
N CYS A 228 20.21 1.19 15.32
CA CYS A 228 19.24 0.09 15.37
C CYS A 228 19.27 -0.65 16.71
N GLU A 229 20.46 -0.99 17.20
CA GLU A 229 20.63 -1.62 18.50
C GLU A 229 20.14 -0.72 19.64
N ALA A 230 20.55 0.55 19.67
CA ALA A 230 20.18 1.49 20.72
C ALA A 230 18.68 1.80 20.76
N SER A 231 18.03 1.92 19.60
CA SER A 231 16.64 2.39 19.52
C SER A 231 15.62 1.24 19.55
N LEU A 232 15.98 0.11 18.93
CA LEU A 232 15.06 -1.03 18.72
C LEU A 232 15.49 -2.30 19.48
N GLY A 233 16.72 -2.37 20.01
CA GLY A 233 17.24 -3.54 20.73
C GLY A 233 17.51 -4.76 19.83
N GLY A 234 17.55 -4.58 18.51
CA GLY A 234 17.73 -5.64 17.52
C GLY A 234 16.89 -5.41 16.26
N LEU A 235 16.94 -6.35 15.33
CA LEU A 235 16.21 -6.29 14.07
C LEU A 235 15.49 -7.61 13.80
N ASP A 236 14.32 -7.51 13.19
CA ASP A 236 13.55 -8.64 12.64
C ASP A 236 13.61 -8.65 11.11
N ALA A 237 13.91 -7.51 10.49
CA ALA A 237 14.21 -7.48 9.06
C ALA A 237 15.20 -6.39 8.63
N VAL A 238 15.91 -6.69 7.54
CA VAL A 238 16.78 -5.76 6.82
C VAL A 238 16.39 -5.77 5.35
N VAL A 239 16.07 -4.60 4.81
CA VAL A 239 15.75 -4.39 3.40
C VAL A 239 16.87 -3.58 2.76
N ASN A 240 17.73 -4.26 2.00
CA ASN A 240 18.78 -3.65 1.20
C ASN A 240 18.15 -3.09 -0.10
N ASN A 241 17.72 -1.84 -0.03
CA ASN A 241 17.08 -1.13 -1.14
C ASN A 241 17.97 -0.05 -1.77
N ALA A 242 18.89 0.54 -1.00
CA ALA A 242 19.81 1.56 -1.51
C ALA A 242 20.55 1.07 -2.77
N GLY A 243 20.59 1.92 -3.79
CA GLY A 243 21.24 1.61 -5.06
C GLY A 243 21.25 2.83 -5.97
N THR A 244 22.12 2.81 -6.97
CA THR A 244 22.21 3.84 -8.00
C THR A 244 22.03 3.23 -9.38
N PHE A 245 21.31 3.95 -10.24
CA PHE A 245 21.08 3.58 -11.63
C PHE A 245 21.51 4.75 -12.52
N ARG A 246 22.57 4.54 -13.30
CA ARG A 246 23.10 5.51 -14.27
C ARG A 246 23.42 4.78 -15.57
N PRO A 247 22.44 4.65 -16.49
CA PRO A 247 22.68 3.98 -17.75
C PRO A 247 23.54 4.84 -18.68
N GLN A 248 24.43 4.20 -19.42
CA GLN A 248 25.29 4.84 -20.42
C GLN A 248 25.80 3.80 -21.44
N PRO A 249 26.15 4.22 -22.67
CA PRO A 249 26.73 3.32 -23.67
C PRO A 249 27.93 2.56 -23.11
N TYR A 250 28.10 1.29 -23.51
CA TYR A 250 29.18 0.46 -22.99
C TYR A 250 30.58 0.97 -23.39
N THR A 251 30.69 1.66 -24.53
CA THR A 251 31.92 2.33 -24.98
C THR A 251 32.38 3.44 -24.03
N ASP A 252 31.43 4.04 -23.31
CA ASP A 252 31.67 5.19 -22.43
C ASP A 252 31.74 4.75 -20.97
N LEU A 253 31.55 3.46 -20.70
CA LEU A 253 31.60 2.86 -19.37
C LEU A 253 33.04 2.73 -18.90
N GLY A 254 33.53 3.79 -18.25
CA GLY A 254 34.85 3.83 -17.64
C GLY A 254 34.97 2.98 -16.37
N PRO A 255 36.21 2.76 -15.89
CA PRO A 255 36.47 2.03 -14.65
C PRO A 255 35.81 2.67 -13.41
N THR A 256 35.70 4.00 -13.37
CA THR A 256 35.11 4.73 -12.25
C THR A 256 33.60 4.47 -12.16
N GLU A 257 32.87 4.62 -13.26
CA GLU A 257 31.42 4.42 -13.28
C GLU A 257 31.05 2.94 -13.04
N TRP A 258 31.91 2.01 -13.50
CA TRP A 258 31.83 0.60 -13.15
C TRP A 258 31.97 0.41 -11.64
N ALA A 259 33.08 0.90 -11.05
CA ALA A 259 33.37 0.76 -9.63
C ALA A 259 32.27 1.39 -8.74
N ASP A 260 31.80 2.58 -9.08
CA ASP A 260 30.73 3.28 -8.37
C ASP A 260 29.43 2.46 -8.35
N THR A 261 29.11 1.79 -9.46
CA THR A 261 27.91 0.95 -9.55
C THR A 261 28.02 -0.28 -8.68
N LEU A 262 29.18 -0.93 -8.65
CA LEU A 262 29.46 -2.05 -7.73
C LEU A 262 29.39 -1.57 -6.28
N GLN A 263 30.02 -0.44 -5.98
CA GLN A 263 30.11 0.12 -4.63
C GLN A 263 28.74 0.48 -4.08
N GLY A 264 27.94 1.23 -4.84
CA GLY A 264 26.63 1.73 -4.43
C GLY A 264 25.52 0.67 -4.38
N ASN A 265 25.68 -0.49 -5.04
CA ASN A 265 24.65 -1.52 -5.10
C ASN A 265 25.07 -2.82 -4.39
N LEU A 266 26.20 -3.40 -4.78
CA LEU A 266 26.63 -4.71 -4.30
C LEU A 266 27.43 -4.60 -2.99
N THR A 267 28.46 -3.73 -2.95
CA THR A 267 29.25 -3.52 -1.73
C THR A 267 28.38 -2.98 -0.60
N ALA A 268 27.49 -2.01 -0.90
CA ALA A 268 26.54 -1.49 0.08
C ALA A 268 25.68 -2.59 0.72
N THR A 269 25.10 -3.47 -0.11
CA THR A 269 24.31 -4.63 0.36
C THR A 269 25.15 -5.56 1.23
N HIS A 270 26.40 -5.83 0.85
CA HIS A 270 27.33 -6.63 1.63
C HIS A 270 27.62 -6.02 3.01
N LEU A 271 28.00 -4.75 3.06
CA LEU A 271 28.36 -4.06 4.30
C LEU A 271 27.19 -4.05 5.29
N VAL A 272 26.01 -3.63 4.83
CA VAL A 272 24.80 -3.56 5.66
C VAL A 272 24.42 -4.94 6.17
N THR A 273 24.35 -5.94 5.29
CA THR A 273 23.96 -7.32 5.68
C THR A 273 24.94 -7.89 6.70
N ARG A 274 26.25 -7.78 6.44
CA ARG A 274 27.29 -8.30 7.34
C ARG A 274 27.22 -7.64 8.72
N ARG A 275 27.09 -6.31 8.76
CA ARG A 275 27.13 -5.56 10.02
C ARG A 275 25.87 -5.73 10.87
N THR A 276 24.72 -5.90 10.23
CA THR A 276 23.43 -6.09 10.93
C THR A 276 23.15 -7.54 11.33
N LEU A 277 23.90 -8.49 10.78
CA LEU A 277 23.71 -9.92 11.05
C LEU A 277 23.73 -10.33 12.55
N PRO A 278 24.53 -9.71 13.44
CA PRO A 278 24.46 -9.97 14.88
C PRO A 278 23.17 -9.48 15.55
N LEU A 279 22.45 -8.54 14.92
CA LEU A 279 21.19 -7.99 15.42
C LEU A 279 19.97 -8.85 15.03
N LEU A 280 20.17 -9.85 14.15
CA LEU A 280 19.13 -10.72 13.62
C LEU A 280 19.05 -12.04 14.39
N SER A 281 17.82 -12.45 14.71
CA SER A 281 17.50 -13.68 15.43
C SER A 281 16.64 -14.64 14.59
N ALA A 282 16.35 -15.83 15.10
CA ALA A 282 15.48 -16.79 14.40
C ALA A 282 14.12 -16.17 14.08
N GLY A 283 13.64 -16.38 12.85
CA GLY A 283 12.43 -15.74 12.31
C GLY A 283 12.70 -14.45 11.53
N SER A 284 13.93 -13.92 11.57
CA SER A 284 14.27 -12.68 10.85
C SER A 284 14.35 -12.86 9.33
N SER A 285 14.24 -11.75 8.59
CA SER A 285 14.29 -11.75 7.12
C SER A 285 15.24 -10.69 6.56
N VAL A 286 16.09 -11.07 5.61
CA VAL A 286 16.90 -10.16 4.80
C VAL A 286 16.35 -10.13 3.38
N ILE A 287 15.99 -8.94 2.91
CA ILE A 287 15.42 -8.70 1.58
C ILE A 287 16.37 -7.84 0.77
N ASN A 288 16.79 -8.33 -0.40
CA ASN A 288 17.58 -7.57 -1.35
C ASN A 288 16.68 -7.07 -2.48
N VAL A 289 16.67 -5.76 -2.74
CA VAL A 289 15.93 -5.21 -3.89
C VAL A 289 16.78 -5.38 -5.15
N GLY A 290 16.42 -6.39 -5.93
CA GLY A 290 16.96 -6.72 -7.24
C GLY A 290 16.38 -5.84 -8.34
N SER A 291 16.21 -6.41 -9.53
CA SER A 291 15.52 -5.81 -10.67
C SER A 291 15.37 -6.84 -11.79
N THR A 292 14.25 -6.82 -12.50
CA THR A 292 14.02 -7.70 -13.67
C THR A 292 15.10 -7.55 -14.74
N VAL A 293 15.77 -6.40 -14.82
CA VAL A 293 16.90 -6.20 -15.76
C VAL A 293 18.01 -7.24 -15.60
N ALA A 294 18.17 -7.85 -14.41
CA ALA A 294 19.11 -8.93 -14.18
C ALA A 294 18.87 -10.17 -15.08
N PHE A 295 17.66 -10.31 -15.61
CA PHE A 295 17.21 -11.48 -16.38
C PHE A 295 16.93 -11.16 -17.84
N ILE A 296 16.49 -9.94 -18.14
CA ILE A 296 16.17 -9.51 -19.51
C ILE A 296 17.30 -8.66 -20.16
N GLY A 297 18.23 -8.14 -19.35
CA GLY A 297 19.24 -7.18 -19.79
C GLY A 297 18.66 -5.79 -20.10
N MET A 298 19.55 -4.81 -20.25
CA MET A 298 19.16 -3.47 -20.66
C MET A 298 20.30 -2.80 -21.45
N ALA A 299 20.00 -2.26 -22.62
CA ALA A 299 20.95 -1.45 -23.36
C ALA A 299 21.45 -0.28 -22.49
N GLY A 300 22.76 -0.09 -22.45
CA GLY A 300 23.42 0.90 -21.59
C GLY A 300 23.42 0.57 -20.08
N GLY A 301 22.99 -0.63 -19.69
CA GLY A 301 22.87 -1.04 -18.29
C GLY A 301 23.76 -2.21 -17.88
N VAL A 302 24.91 -2.44 -18.54
CA VAL A 302 25.74 -3.64 -18.32
C VAL A 302 26.21 -3.79 -16.87
N HIS A 303 26.82 -2.73 -16.32
CA HIS A 303 27.25 -2.65 -14.90
C HIS A 303 26.07 -2.85 -13.93
N TYR A 304 24.93 -2.19 -14.18
CA TYR A 304 23.75 -2.31 -13.34
C TYR A 304 23.12 -3.72 -13.39
N THR A 305 23.03 -4.31 -14.59
CA THR A 305 22.56 -5.68 -14.82
C THR A 305 23.45 -6.69 -14.09
N ALA A 306 24.78 -6.52 -14.19
CA ALA A 306 25.75 -7.38 -13.51
C ALA A 306 25.57 -7.36 -11.99
N VAL A 307 25.45 -6.18 -11.37
CA VAL A 307 25.26 -6.10 -9.91
C VAL A 307 23.90 -6.66 -9.47
N LYS A 308 22.82 -6.42 -10.23
CA LYS A 308 21.50 -6.97 -9.87
C LYS A 308 21.42 -8.48 -10.03
N ALA A 309 22.13 -9.06 -11.01
CA ALA A 309 22.31 -10.51 -11.11
C ALA A 309 23.17 -11.06 -9.95
N ALA A 310 24.22 -10.34 -9.55
CA ALA A 310 25.05 -10.73 -8.40
C ALA A 310 24.26 -10.79 -7.09
N LEU A 311 23.30 -9.87 -6.87
CA LEU A 311 22.42 -9.90 -5.69
C LEU A 311 21.60 -11.19 -5.60
N VAL A 312 21.18 -11.77 -6.73
CA VAL A 312 20.47 -13.06 -6.75
C VAL A 312 21.39 -14.21 -6.31
N GLY A 313 22.64 -14.21 -6.78
CA GLY A 313 23.66 -15.17 -6.35
C GLY A 313 23.99 -15.05 -4.86
N MET A 314 24.25 -13.83 -4.39
CA MET A 314 24.51 -13.51 -2.99
C MET A 314 23.35 -13.96 -2.08
N THR A 315 22.11 -13.70 -2.49
CA THR A 315 20.90 -14.13 -1.77
C THR A 315 20.84 -15.64 -1.59
N ARG A 316 21.09 -16.42 -2.65
CA ARG A 316 21.07 -17.88 -2.58
C ARG A 316 22.16 -18.44 -1.65
N SER A 317 23.36 -17.86 -1.70
CA SER A 317 24.46 -18.26 -0.81
C SER A 317 24.12 -17.98 0.66
N LEU A 318 23.68 -16.75 0.97
CA LEU A 318 23.32 -16.34 2.32
C LEU A 318 22.12 -17.13 2.86
N ALA A 319 21.13 -17.44 2.03
CA ALA A 319 19.97 -18.25 2.45
C ALA A 319 20.40 -19.64 2.94
N ARG A 320 21.39 -20.27 2.29
CA ARG A 320 21.92 -21.57 2.72
C ARG A 320 22.74 -21.47 4.00
N GLU A 321 23.53 -20.41 4.13
CA GLU A 321 24.40 -20.18 5.29
C GLU A 321 23.60 -19.79 6.55
N LEU A 322 22.58 -18.96 6.39
CA LEU A 322 21.81 -18.38 7.50
C LEU A 322 20.53 -19.16 7.82
N GLY A 323 20.11 -20.09 6.95
CA GLY A 323 18.96 -20.96 7.17
C GLY A 323 19.02 -21.74 8.50
N PRO A 324 20.16 -22.36 8.89
CA PRO A 324 20.30 -23.01 10.20
C PRO A 324 20.10 -22.08 11.42
N ARG A 325 20.26 -20.76 11.25
CA ARG A 325 19.94 -19.74 12.28
C ARG A 325 18.48 -19.30 12.27
N GLY A 326 17.65 -19.86 11.39
CA GLY A 326 16.26 -19.45 11.19
C GLY A 326 16.11 -18.09 10.50
N ILE A 327 17.13 -17.62 9.78
CA ILE A 327 17.09 -16.34 9.07
C ILE A 327 16.83 -16.61 7.58
N ARG A 328 15.81 -15.96 7.03
CA ARG A 328 15.43 -16.10 5.61
C ARG A 328 16.09 -14.99 4.80
N VAL A 329 16.55 -15.31 3.59
CA VAL A 329 17.17 -14.32 2.69
C VAL A 329 16.54 -14.44 1.32
N ASN A 330 15.94 -13.37 0.79
CA ASN A 330 15.27 -13.38 -0.51
C ASN A 330 15.59 -12.11 -1.32
N THR A 331 15.37 -12.19 -2.63
CA THR A 331 15.40 -11.03 -3.54
C THR A 331 13.98 -10.71 -3.99
N VAL A 332 13.66 -9.42 -4.06
CA VAL A 332 12.50 -8.92 -4.83
C VAL A 332 13.04 -8.22 -6.05
N SER A 333 12.62 -8.61 -7.25
CA SER A 333 13.04 -8.02 -8.52
C SER A 333 11.88 -7.24 -9.14
N PRO A 334 11.84 -5.91 -8.95
CA PRO A 334 10.86 -5.04 -9.59
C PRO A 334 11.05 -4.96 -11.11
N GLY A 335 9.94 -4.83 -11.82
CA GLY A 335 9.90 -4.40 -13.23
C GLY A 335 9.92 -2.88 -13.37
N ARG A 336 9.11 -2.35 -14.29
CA ARG A 336 8.94 -0.91 -14.49
C ARG A 336 7.96 -0.36 -13.46
N ILE A 337 8.47 0.33 -12.45
CA ILE A 337 7.67 0.91 -11.37
C ILE A 337 7.53 2.42 -11.55
N ALA A 338 6.30 2.91 -11.48
CA ALA A 338 6.00 4.32 -11.43
C ALA A 338 6.59 4.92 -10.15
N THR A 339 7.55 5.81 -10.30
CA THR A 339 8.20 6.58 -9.23
C THR A 339 8.21 8.05 -9.62
N GLU A 340 8.53 8.91 -8.66
CA GLU A 340 8.52 10.37 -8.78
C GLU A 340 9.40 10.86 -9.94
N ALA A 341 10.40 10.07 -10.36
CA ALA A 341 11.27 10.40 -11.50
C ALA A 341 10.52 10.56 -12.83
N LEU A 342 9.36 9.90 -13.01
CA LEU A 342 8.51 10.12 -14.19
C LEU A 342 7.74 11.44 -14.12
N ASP A 343 7.47 11.92 -12.92
CA ASP A 343 6.71 13.14 -12.69
C ASP A 343 7.59 14.39 -12.84
N GLU A 344 8.92 14.23 -12.81
CA GLU A 344 9.91 15.27 -13.11
C GLU A 344 10.04 15.55 -14.63
N LEU A 345 9.47 14.69 -15.49
CA LEU A 345 9.48 14.88 -16.94
C LEU A 345 8.33 15.81 -17.39
N PRO A 346 8.47 16.49 -18.55
CA PRO A 346 7.35 17.21 -19.15
C PRO A 346 6.12 16.29 -19.32
N PRO A 347 4.87 16.78 -19.11
CA PRO A 347 3.70 15.90 -19.07
C PRO A 347 3.52 14.99 -20.29
N GLU A 348 3.74 15.51 -21.49
CA GLU A 348 3.65 14.71 -22.73
C GLU A 348 4.76 13.63 -22.82
N GLU A 349 5.95 13.93 -22.30
CA GLU A 349 7.06 12.98 -22.23
C GLU A 349 6.78 11.88 -21.22
N ALA A 350 6.31 12.28 -20.03
CA ALA A 350 5.93 11.37 -18.96
C ALA A 350 4.87 10.38 -19.43
N GLU A 351 3.81 10.88 -20.09
CA GLU A 351 2.73 10.05 -20.61
C GLU A 351 3.23 9.10 -21.70
N ARG A 352 4.06 9.59 -22.63
CA ARG A 352 4.64 8.74 -23.68
C ARG A 352 5.52 7.63 -23.10
N GLN A 353 6.35 7.94 -22.10
CA GLN A 353 7.16 6.93 -21.41
C GLN A 353 6.30 5.94 -20.61
N ARG A 354 5.24 6.41 -19.95
CA ARG A 354 4.29 5.54 -19.26
C ARG A 354 3.61 4.58 -20.22
N ALA A 355 3.10 5.05 -21.36
CA ALA A 355 2.49 4.22 -22.39
C ALA A 355 3.50 3.19 -22.96
N ALA A 356 4.73 3.64 -23.24
CA ALA A 356 5.80 2.75 -23.71
C ALA A 356 6.17 1.68 -22.69
N PHE A 357 6.27 2.01 -21.40
CA PHE A 357 6.58 1.03 -20.36
C PHE A 357 5.42 0.08 -20.08
N ALA A 358 4.18 0.57 -20.14
CA ALA A 358 2.99 -0.26 -19.96
C ALA A 358 2.88 -1.35 -21.03
N SER A 359 3.26 -1.06 -22.28
CA SER A 359 3.18 -2.01 -23.40
C SER A 359 4.16 -3.19 -23.29
N PHE A 360 5.22 -3.07 -22.49
CA PHE A 360 6.12 -4.20 -22.20
C PHE A 360 5.54 -5.17 -21.16
N THR A 361 4.55 -4.74 -20.38
CA THR A 361 3.97 -5.57 -19.30
C THR A 361 2.73 -6.31 -19.79
N ALA A 362 2.55 -7.57 -19.37
CA ALA A 362 1.32 -8.31 -19.65
C ALA A 362 0.08 -7.69 -18.95
N LEU A 363 0.28 -6.91 -17.89
CA LEU A 363 -0.78 -6.22 -17.16
C LEU A 363 -1.19 -4.88 -17.78
N GLY A 364 -0.53 -4.43 -18.85
CA GLY A 364 -0.86 -3.19 -19.55
C GLY A 364 -0.71 -1.93 -18.70
N ARG A 365 0.09 -1.97 -17.63
CA ARG A 365 0.35 -0.84 -16.72
C ARG A 365 1.73 -0.94 -16.09
N LEU A 366 2.27 0.19 -15.66
CA LEU A 366 3.42 0.19 -14.75
C LEU A 366 3.02 -0.41 -13.41
N GLY A 367 3.99 -1.06 -12.75
CA GLY A 367 3.86 -1.38 -11.34
C GLY A 367 3.85 -0.10 -10.50
N THR A 368 3.25 -0.18 -9.32
CA THR A 368 3.25 0.88 -8.32
C THR A 368 4.26 0.55 -7.24
N VAL A 369 4.66 1.56 -6.48
CA VAL A 369 5.49 1.37 -5.29
C VAL A 369 4.80 0.42 -4.29
N ASP A 370 3.48 0.49 -4.16
CA ASP A 370 2.68 -0.40 -3.32
C ASP A 370 2.72 -1.87 -3.77
N ASP A 371 2.77 -2.14 -5.08
CA ASP A 371 2.91 -3.51 -5.60
C ASP A 371 4.21 -4.16 -5.07
N ILE A 372 5.29 -3.38 -4.96
CA ILE A 372 6.58 -3.83 -4.42
C ILE A 372 6.52 -3.93 -2.90
N ALA A 373 6.02 -2.90 -2.22
CA ALA A 373 5.97 -2.84 -0.76
C ALA A 373 5.19 -4.02 -0.17
N ARG A 374 4.04 -4.38 -0.74
CA ARG A 374 3.24 -5.53 -0.29
C ARG A 374 3.99 -6.85 -0.37
N THR A 375 4.79 -7.05 -1.43
CA THR A 375 5.63 -8.25 -1.57
C THR A 375 6.74 -8.28 -0.52
N VAL A 376 7.38 -7.14 -0.26
CA VAL A 376 8.41 -7.02 0.79
C VAL A 376 7.81 -7.29 2.17
N LEU A 377 6.66 -6.70 2.50
CA LEU A 377 5.94 -6.94 3.76
C LEU A 377 5.58 -8.42 3.95
N PHE A 378 5.09 -9.08 2.90
CA PHE A 378 4.85 -10.53 2.92
C PHE A 378 6.14 -11.29 3.30
N LEU A 379 7.25 -10.99 2.62
CA LEU A 379 8.53 -11.66 2.86
C LEU A 379 9.11 -11.37 4.25
N ILE A 380 8.84 -10.20 4.84
CA ILE A 380 9.23 -9.88 6.22
C ILE A 380 8.37 -10.64 7.23
N SER A 381 7.09 -10.83 6.93
CA SER A 381 6.13 -11.46 7.85
C SER A 381 6.33 -12.97 8.04
N ASP A 382 5.66 -13.51 9.06
CA ASP A 382 5.70 -14.95 9.37
C ASP A 382 4.99 -15.81 8.30
N HIS A 383 4.14 -15.20 7.45
CA HIS A 383 3.51 -15.89 6.33
C HIS A 383 4.52 -16.41 5.29
N ALA A 384 5.71 -15.82 5.22
CA ALA A 384 6.79 -16.25 4.35
C ALA A 384 7.77 -17.22 5.05
N GLY A 385 7.37 -17.87 6.15
CA GLY A 385 8.22 -18.71 6.99
C GLY A 385 8.96 -19.84 6.27
N TYR A 386 8.48 -20.28 5.10
CA TYR A 386 9.12 -21.30 4.26
C TYR A 386 9.66 -20.77 2.92
N VAL A 387 9.78 -19.45 2.77
CA VAL A 387 10.30 -18.79 1.57
C VAL A 387 11.69 -18.23 1.87
N THR A 388 12.74 -18.88 1.34
CA THR A 388 14.14 -18.44 1.45
C THR A 388 14.93 -18.82 0.19
N GLY A 389 15.95 -18.04 -0.15
CA GLY A 389 16.80 -18.20 -1.34
C GLY A 389 16.09 -17.89 -2.66
N GLN A 390 14.89 -17.30 -2.61
CA GLN A 390 14.06 -17.05 -3.78
C GLN A 390 14.32 -15.67 -4.36
N ASN A 391 14.07 -15.53 -5.67
CA ASN A 391 13.91 -14.25 -6.33
C ASN A 391 12.45 -14.11 -6.78
N ILE A 392 11.74 -13.14 -6.20
CA ILE A 392 10.34 -12.88 -6.52
C ILE A 392 10.27 -11.77 -7.55
N HIS A 393 9.79 -12.09 -8.75
CA HIS A 393 9.56 -11.12 -9.81
C HIS A 393 8.25 -10.38 -9.54
N VAL A 394 8.32 -9.05 -9.50
CA VAL A 394 7.15 -8.16 -9.35
C VAL A 394 7.21 -7.14 -10.48
N ASP A 395 6.95 -7.62 -11.69
CA ASP A 395 7.25 -6.91 -12.93
C ASP A 395 6.10 -6.86 -13.94
N GLY A 396 4.96 -7.48 -13.64
CA GLY A 396 3.85 -7.55 -14.58
C GLY A 396 4.12 -8.49 -15.75
N CYS A 397 4.99 -9.50 -15.57
CA CYS A 397 5.39 -10.50 -16.57
C CYS A 397 6.11 -9.87 -17.77
N VAL A 398 7.23 -9.21 -17.48
CA VAL A 398 8.14 -8.63 -18.49
C VAL A 398 9.22 -9.62 -18.90
#